data_AF-A0A971RXN7-F1
#
_entry.id   AF-A0A971RXN7-F1
#
_cell.length_a   1.000
_cell.length_b   1.000
_cell.length_c   1.000
_cell.angle_alpha   90.00
_cell.angle_beta   90.00
_cell.angle_gamma   90.00
#
_symmetry.space_group_name_H-M   'P 1'
#
loop_
_entity.id
_entity.type
_entity.pdbx_description
1 polymer ?
#
loop_
_entity_poly.entity_id
_entity_poly.type
_entity_poly.pdbx_seq_one_letter_code
_entity_poly.pdbx_strand_id
1 'polypeptide(L)'
;MKRKRKNKRKLIKVVFLLFVGYLVFNYAQGFYEGYRLNKDIEALTEKLNQVKMENNELLNQLEYIKTPEAIEKIAREKLGLVKPGESIIMEAAEIE
;
A
#
# COMPACT_ATOMS: atom_id res chain seq x y z
N MET A 1 57.10 28.39 -29.11
CA MET A 1 55.61 28.47 -28.99
C MET A 1 54.86 27.16 -28.65
N LYS A 2 55.39 25.95 -28.88
CA LYS A 2 54.64 24.68 -28.71
C LYS A 2 54.26 24.28 -27.27
N ARG A 3 55.05 24.66 -26.24
CA ARG A 3 54.76 24.35 -24.82
C ARG A 3 53.49 25.01 -24.28
N LYS A 4 53.22 26.29 -24.61
CA LYS A 4 52.00 27.00 -24.17
C LYS A 4 50.71 26.37 -24.71
N ARG A 5 50.72 25.83 -25.94
CA ARG A 5 49.57 25.11 -26.53
C ARG A 5 49.26 23.78 -25.82
N LYS A 6 50.28 23.03 -25.38
CA LYS A 6 50.08 21.78 -24.63
C LYS A 6 49.47 22.02 -23.25
N ASN A 7 49.87 23.09 -22.56
CA ASN A 7 49.32 23.44 -21.24
C ASN A 7 47.86 23.92 -21.35
N LYS A 8 47.51 24.68 -22.39
CA LYS A 8 46.10 25.04 -22.67
C LYS A 8 45.23 23.81 -22.94
N ARG A 9 45.71 22.82 -23.70
CA ARG A 9 44.98 21.56 -23.95
C ARG A 9 44.77 20.74 -22.68
N LYS A 10 45.76 20.69 -21.77
CA LYS A 10 45.60 20.04 -20.46
C LYS A 10 44.54 20.75 -19.61
N LEU A 11 44.58 22.08 -19.56
CA LEU A 11 43.59 22.89 -18.84
C LEU A 11 42.16 22.65 -19.36
N ILE A 12 41.98 22.67 -20.68
CA ILE A 12 40.67 22.40 -21.31
C ILE A 12 40.17 21.01 -20.95
N LYS A 13 41.04 19.99 -20.95
CA LYS A 13 40.66 18.63 -20.54
C LYS A 13 40.22 18.56 -19.08
N VAL A 14 40.92 19.25 -18.18
CA VAL A 14 40.56 19.27 -16.75
C VAL A 14 39.22 19.97 -16.55
N VAL A 15 39.01 21.13 -17.18
CA VAL A 15 37.73 21.86 -17.11
C VAL A 15 36.58 21.02 -17.69
N PHE A 16 36.82 20.35 -18.82
CA PHE A 16 35.83 19.45 -19.41
C PHE A 16 35.47 18.29 -18.47
N LEU A 17 36.47 17.69 -17.81
CA LEU A 17 36.25 16.59 -16.88
C LEU A 17 35.48 17.04 -15.63
N LEU A 18 35.76 18.24 -15.12
CA LEU A 18 34.98 18.85 -14.03
C LEU A 18 33.54 19.15 -14.46
N PHE A 19 33.35 19.66 -15.69
CA PHE A 19 32.03 19.93 -16.23
C PHE A 19 31.18 18.65 -16.37
N VAL A 20 31.77 17.58 -16.91
CA VAL A 20 31.10 16.26 -17.00
C VAL A 20 30.80 15.73 -15.60
N GLY A 21 31.75 15.83 -14.66
CA GLY A 21 31.53 15.42 -13.26
C GLY A 21 30.37 16.17 -12.61
N TYR A 22 30.25 17.48 -12.84
CA TYR A 22 29.13 18.29 -12.35
C TYR A 22 27.79 17.84 -12.94
N LEU A 23 27.74 17.55 -14.25
CA LEU A 23 26.51 17.05 -14.89
C LEU A 23 26.09 15.69 -14.35
N VAL A 24 27.04 14.76 -14.18
CA VAL A 24 26.78 13.43 -13.62
C VAL A 24 26.26 13.53 -12.19
N PHE A 25 26.85 14.41 -11.37
CA PHE A 25 26.40 14.63 -9.99
C PHE A 25 24.94 15.14 -9.93
N ASN A 26 24.60 16.14 -10.75
CA ASN A 26 23.23 16.65 -10.84
C ASN A 26 22.24 15.59 -11.33
N TYR A 27 22.63 14.79 -12.34
CA TYR A 27 21.78 13.72 -12.86
C TYR A 27 21.56 12.60 -11.84
N ALA A 28 22.60 12.20 -11.11
CA ALA A 28 22.50 11.16 -10.08
C ALA A 28 21.51 11.55 -8.97
N GLN A 29 21.54 12.81 -8.54
CA GLN A 29 20.60 13.31 -7.54
C GLN A 29 19.14 13.27 -8.03
N GLY A 30 18.88 13.76 -9.26
CA GLY A 30 17.54 13.73 -9.84
C GLY A 30 17.01 12.31 -10.09
N PHE A 31 17.88 11.38 -10.47
CA PHE A 31 17.51 9.98 -10.66
C PHE A 31 17.11 9.28 -9.36
N TYR A 32 17.83 9.55 -8.26
CA TYR A 32 17.51 8.98 -6.95
C TYR A 32 16.16 9.48 -6.42
N GLU A 33 15.90 10.78 -6.56
CA GLU A 33 14.63 11.40 -6.19
C GLU A 33 13.47 10.75 -6.97
N GLY A 34 13.62 10.63 -8.30
CA GLY A 34 12.62 10.02 -9.17
C GLY A 34 12.34 8.56 -8.82
N TYR A 35 13.38 7.77 -8.51
CA TYR A 35 13.20 6.37 -8.10
C TYR A 35 12.42 6.27 -6.78
N ARG A 36 12.78 7.10 -5.79
CA ARG A 36 12.10 7.12 -4.48
C ARG A 36 10.62 7.54 -4.63
N LEU A 37 10.35 8.59 -5.40
CA LEU A 37 8.99 9.05 -5.67
C LEU A 37 8.12 7.96 -6.33
N ASN A 38 8.66 7.23 -7.30
CA ASN A 38 7.94 6.12 -7.92
C ASN A 38 7.63 5.00 -6.92
N LYS A 39 8.57 4.69 -6.03
CA LYS A 39 8.35 3.70 -4.96
C LYS A 39 7.30 4.15 -3.96
N ASP A 40 7.29 5.42 -3.59
CA ASP A 40 6.27 5.98 -2.70
C ASP A 40 4.88 5.93 -3.38
N ILE A 41 4.79 6.26 -4.66
CA ILE A 41 3.53 6.16 -5.44
C ILE A 41 3.02 4.71 -5.46
N GLU A 42 3.90 3.74 -5.71
CA GLU A 42 3.55 2.31 -5.74
C GLU A 42 2.98 1.86 -4.38
N ALA A 43 3.68 2.18 -3.29
CA ALA A 43 3.25 1.82 -1.93
C ALA A 43 1.93 2.52 -1.52
N LEU A 44 1.76 3.80 -1.85
CA LEU A 44 0.52 4.52 -1.58
C LEU A 44 -0.65 3.95 -2.37
N THR A 45 -0.42 3.56 -3.62
CA THR A 45 -1.45 2.96 -4.48
C THR A 45 -1.90 1.61 -3.93
N GLU A 46 -0.96 0.78 -3.47
CA GLU A 46 -1.28 -0.51 -2.84
C GLU A 46 -2.11 -0.32 -1.57
N LYS A 47 -1.70 0.60 -0.69
CA LYS A 47 -2.45 0.94 0.53
C LYS A 47 -3.86 1.44 0.22
N LEU A 48 -4.00 2.27 -0.81
CA LEU A 48 -5.31 2.78 -1.24
C LEU A 48 -6.21 1.66 -1.75
N ASN A 49 -5.66 0.69 -2.49
CA ASN A 49 -6.41 -0.47 -2.94
C ASN A 49 -6.86 -1.36 -1.76
N GLN A 50 -5.98 -1.61 -0.79
CA GLN A 50 -6.33 -2.36 0.42
C GLN A 50 -7.48 -1.71 1.18
N VAL A 51 -7.39 -0.40 1.45
CA VAL A 51 -8.45 0.35 2.15
C VAL A 51 -9.77 0.34 1.36
N LYS A 52 -9.72 0.42 0.02
CA LYS A 52 -10.92 0.30 -0.82
C LYS A 52 -11.56 -1.07 -0.73
N MET A 53 -10.75 -2.14 -0.72
CA MET A 53 -11.25 -3.50 -0.57
C MET A 53 -11.93 -3.68 0.78
N GLU A 54 -11.29 -3.26 1.87
CA GLU A 54 -11.85 -3.30 3.21
C GLU A 54 -13.17 -2.52 3.31
N ASN A 55 -13.21 -1.31 2.73
CA ASN A 55 -14.44 -0.52 2.71
C ASN A 55 -15.58 -1.22 1.94
N ASN A 56 -15.29 -1.79 0.77
CA ASN A 56 -16.29 -2.56 0.02
C ASN A 56 -16.79 -3.79 0.80
N GLU A 57 -15.90 -4.48 1.51
CA GLU A 57 -16.28 -5.62 2.34
C GLU A 57 -17.20 -5.17 3.49
N LEU A 58 -16.87 -4.08 4.17
CA LEU A 58 -17.69 -3.50 5.23
C LEU A 58 -19.06 -3.05 4.71
N LEU A 59 -19.12 -2.47 3.51
CA LEU A 59 -20.39 -2.09 2.88
C LEU A 59 -21.25 -3.31 2.56
N ASN A 60 -20.66 -4.38 2.05
CA ASN A 60 -21.37 -5.63 1.80
C ASN A 60 -21.90 -6.26 3.10
N GLN A 61 -21.10 -6.23 4.18
CA GLN A 61 -21.56 -6.68 5.50
C GLN A 61 -22.70 -5.81 6.03
N LEU A 62 -22.63 -4.50 5.85
CA LEU A 62 -23.68 -3.56 6.25
C LEU A 62 -24.98 -3.82 5.49
N GLU A 63 -24.89 -4.15 4.19
CA GLU A 63 -26.04 -4.53 3.38
C GLU A 63 -26.61 -5.87 3.82
N TYR A 64 -25.75 -6.87 4.06
CA TYR A 64 -26.16 -8.19 4.55
C TYR A 64 -26.89 -8.10 5.89
N ILE A 65 -26.38 -7.34 6.86
CA ILE A 65 -27.01 -7.20 8.19
C ILE A 65 -28.41 -6.57 8.10
N LYS A 66 -28.71 -5.82 7.03
CA LYS A 66 -30.04 -5.25 6.79
C LYS A 66 -31.02 -6.25 6.18
N THR A 67 -30.58 -7.42 5.71
CA THR A 67 -31.50 -8.38 5.09
C THR A 67 -32.34 -9.10 6.16
N PRO A 68 -33.56 -9.53 5.81
CA PRO A 68 -34.43 -10.28 6.73
C PRO A 68 -33.76 -11.54 7.29
N GLU A 69 -32.94 -12.22 6.49
CA GLU A 69 -32.23 -13.44 6.88
C GLU A 69 -31.19 -13.17 7.96
N ALA A 70 -30.43 -12.09 7.85
CA ALA A 70 -29.45 -11.70 8.86
C ALA A 70 -30.13 -11.22 10.14
N ILE A 71 -31.21 -10.44 10.02
CA ILE A 71 -32.03 -10.01 11.17
C ILE A 71 -32.62 -11.22 11.89
N GLU A 72 -33.15 -12.20 11.15
CA GLU A 72 -33.69 -13.42 11.72
C GLU A 72 -32.60 -14.23 12.43
N LYS A 73 -31.41 -14.38 11.81
CA LYS A 73 -30.27 -15.07 12.41
C LYS A 73 -29.81 -14.40 13.71
N ILE A 74 -29.64 -13.07 13.71
CA ILE A 74 -29.24 -12.31 14.90
C ILE A 74 -30.32 -12.39 15.99
N ALA A 75 -31.60 -12.33 15.62
CA ALA A 75 -32.71 -12.51 16.55
C ALA A 75 -32.69 -13.92 17.17
N ARG A 76 -32.43 -14.96 16.39
CA ARG A 76 -32.28 -16.34 16.90
C ARG A 76 -31.11 -16.47 17.87
N GLU A 77 -29.94 -15.92 17.53
CA GLU A 77 -28.76 -15.93 18.39
C GLU A 77 -28.96 -15.14 19.69
N LYS A 78 -29.55 -13.93 19.62
CA LYS A 78 -29.72 -13.07 20.81
C LYS A 78 -30.91 -13.43 21.69
N LEU A 79 -31.99 -13.97 21.11
CA LEU A 79 -33.21 -14.29 21.83
C LEU A 79 -33.32 -15.79 22.15
N GLY A 80 -32.33 -16.61 21.75
CA GLY A 80 -32.36 -18.06 21.95
C GLY A 80 -33.49 -18.76 21.19
N LEU A 81 -33.97 -18.15 20.10
CA LEU A 81 -35.09 -18.65 19.31
C LEU A 81 -34.58 -19.65 18.26
N VAL A 82 -35.27 -20.77 18.08
CA VAL A 82 -34.96 -21.80 17.07
C VAL A 82 -36.11 -21.96 16.08
N LYS A 83 -35.82 -22.34 14.84
CA LYS A 83 -36.87 -22.57 13.84
C LYS A 83 -37.71 -23.80 14.18
N PRO A 84 -38.99 -23.86 13.77
CA PRO A 84 -39.80 -25.07 13.88
C PRO A 84 -39.11 -26.22 13.14
N GLY A 85 -38.61 -27.22 13.88
CA GLY A 85 -37.85 -28.36 13.33
C GLY A 85 -36.36 -28.41 13.73
N GLU A 86 -35.81 -27.40 14.40
CA GLU A 86 -34.45 -27.42 14.97
C GLU A 86 -34.49 -27.88 16.43
N SER A 87 -33.63 -28.85 16.82
CA SER A 87 -33.50 -29.31 18.21
C SER A 87 -32.35 -28.58 18.91
N ILE A 88 -32.63 -27.97 20.07
CA ILE A 88 -31.61 -27.32 20.92
C ILE A 88 -30.81 -28.42 21.62
N ILE A 89 -29.52 -28.55 21.27
CA ILE A 89 -28.57 -29.38 22.04
C ILE A 89 -27.94 -28.46 23.08
N MET A 90 -28.47 -28.46 24.30
CA MET A 90 -27.77 -27.87 25.45
C MET A 90 -26.83 -28.93 26.00
N GLU A 91 -25.53 -28.66 26.02
CA GLU A 91 -24.60 -29.42 26.86
C GLU A 91 -25.09 -29.29 28.31
N ALA A 92 -25.42 -30.43 28.93
CA ALA A 92 -25.88 -30.45 30.31
C ALA A 92 -24.78 -29.84 31.17
N ALA A 93 -25.07 -28.66 31.75
CA ALA A 93 -24.22 -28.11 32.79
C ALA A 93 -24.13 -29.17 33.90
N GLU A 94 -22.95 -29.75 34.08
CA GLU A 94 -22.65 -30.57 35.25
C GLU A 94 -22.89 -29.68 36.47
N ILE A 95 -23.94 -30.02 37.22
CA ILE A 95 -24.24 -29.40 38.50
C ILE A 95 -23.35 -30.12 39.51
N GLU A 96 -22.22 -29.51 39.88
CA GLU A 96 -21.48 -29.87 41.11
C GLU A 96 -22.27 -29.50 42.37
#